data_AF-A0A6L7IN60-F1
#
_entry.id   AF-A0A6L7IN60-F1
#
_cell.length_a   1.000
_cell.length_b   1.000
_cell.length_c   1.000
_cell.angle_alpha   90.00
_cell.angle_beta   90.00
_cell.angle_gamma   90.00
#
_symmetry.space_group_name_H-M   'P 1'
#
loop_
_entity.id
_entity.type
_entity.pdbx_description
1 polymer ?
#
loop_
_entity_poly.entity_id
_entity_poly.type
_entity_poly.pdbx_seq_one_letter_code
_entity_poly.pdbx_strand_id
1 'polypeptide(L)'
;MKKNILITMVFLFFAFITIKAENNITTGNDRDYFSSFKKNEQPKNKKFNMLSKNSDEIGEAFYVIYKENSKGEGFYFKVVFDKDEKPIATYYAIEDKEISESTIANLKALLNGPEKTVESLAETPTQCVTKCHRTKGCYDKPTTSGVLLCSLECGVECA
;
A
#
# COMPACT_ATOMS: atom_id res chain seq x y z
N MET A 1 58.15 12.57 -34.15
CA MET A 1 57.25 12.04 -33.11
C MET A 1 55.93 12.81 -33.15
N LYS A 2 54.96 12.40 -33.97
CA LYS A 2 53.63 13.03 -34.08
C LYS A 2 52.57 11.98 -34.43
N LYS A 3 52.45 10.96 -33.59
CA LYS A 3 51.33 10.00 -33.58
C LYS A 3 51.15 9.64 -32.12
N ASN A 4 50.09 10.16 -31.49
CA ASN A 4 49.52 9.71 -30.20
C ASN A 4 48.56 10.74 -29.55
N ILE A 5 48.18 11.83 -30.22
CA ILE A 5 47.20 12.77 -29.65
C ILE A 5 45.75 12.33 -29.96
N LEU A 6 45.53 11.63 -31.08
CA LEU A 6 44.17 11.26 -31.51
C LEU A 6 43.54 10.18 -30.63
N ILE A 7 44.33 9.23 -30.11
CA ILE A 7 43.83 8.10 -29.32
C ILE A 7 43.37 8.56 -27.92
N THR A 8 44.05 9.55 -27.34
CA THR A 8 43.71 10.08 -26.01
C THR A 8 42.39 10.84 -26.02
N MET A 9 42.03 11.47 -27.14
CA MET A 9 40.79 12.23 -27.28
C MET A 9 39.55 11.34 -27.46
N VAL A 10 39.72 10.13 -28.04
CA VAL A 10 38.64 9.14 -28.15
C VAL A 10 38.28 8.55 -26.77
N PHE A 11 39.26 8.28 -25.91
CA PHE A 11 39.00 7.79 -24.55
C PHE A 11 38.31 8.83 -23.65
N LEU A 12 38.56 10.13 -23.86
CA LEU A 12 37.90 11.21 -23.12
C LEU A 12 36.42 11.37 -23.52
N PHE A 13 36.05 11.06 -24.76
CA PHE A 13 34.65 11.07 -25.21
C PHE A 13 33.83 9.88 -24.68
N PHE A 14 34.45 8.72 -24.44
CA PHE A 14 33.77 7.57 -23.81
C PHE A 14 33.51 7.76 -22.31
N ALA A 15 34.22 8.67 -21.64
CA ALA A 15 34.00 8.94 -20.22
C ALA A 15 32.71 9.72 -19.91
N PHE A 16 32.10 10.38 -20.90
CA PHE A 16 30.88 11.18 -20.73
C PHE A 16 29.60 10.49 -21.19
N ILE A 17 29.68 9.25 -21.70
CA ILE A 17 28.50 8.46 -22.11
C ILE A 17 28.03 7.50 -21.00
N THR A 18 28.51 7.66 -19.76
CA THR A 18 27.74 7.25 -18.59
C THR A 18 26.59 8.26 -18.40
N ILE A 19 25.76 8.37 -19.43
CA ILE A 19 24.37 8.75 -19.32
C ILE A 19 23.87 7.89 -18.18
N LYS A 20 23.59 8.57 -17.07
CA LYS A 20 22.82 8.07 -15.96
C LYS A 20 21.66 7.33 -16.62
N ALA A 21 21.75 6.00 -16.66
CA ALA A 21 20.59 5.17 -16.84
C ALA A 21 19.76 5.52 -15.61
N GLU A 22 18.93 6.54 -15.77
CA GLU A 22 17.79 6.76 -14.92
C GLU A 22 17.00 5.49 -15.14
N ASN A 23 17.29 4.54 -14.26
CA ASN A 23 16.53 3.34 -14.08
C ASN A 23 15.09 3.82 -13.90
N ASN A 24 14.38 3.93 -15.01
CA ASN A 24 12.97 3.64 -15.10
C ASN A 24 12.83 2.18 -14.66
N ILE A 25 13.05 1.94 -13.36
CA ILE A 25 12.50 0.80 -12.64
C ILE A 25 11.01 1.07 -12.71
N THR A 26 10.45 0.61 -13.83
CA THR A 26 9.14 0.00 -13.92
C THR A 26 8.19 0.46 -12.82
N THR A 27 7.54 1.60 -13.05
CA THR A 27 6.21 1.90 -12.48
C THR A 27 5.22 0.74 -12.71
N GLY A 28 5.55 -0.22 -13.58
CA GLY A 28 4.77 -1.42 -13.88
C GLY A 28 4.90 -2.63 -12.94
N ASN A 29 5.61 -2.57 -11.79
CA ASN A 29 5.64 -3.70 -10.84
C ASN A 29 5.37 -3.32 -9.37
N ASP A 30 5.11 -2.05 -9.04
CA ASP A 30 4.80 -1.68 -7.64
C ASP A 30 3.47 -2.32 -7.20
N ARG A 31 2.44 -2.33 -8.06
CA ARG A 31 1.14 -2.96 -7.74
C ARG A 31 1.27 -4.43 -7.37
N ASP A 32 1.98 -5.20 -8.20
CA ASP A 32 2.18 -6.63 -7.99
C ASP A 32 3.11 -6.89 -6.80
N TYR A 33 4.15 -6.08 -6.63
CA TYR A 33 5.03 -6.15 -5.47
C TYR A 33 4.25 -5.94 -4.17
N PHE A 34 3.39 -4.92 -4.12
CA PHE A 34 2.55 -4.59 -2.96
C PHE A 34 1.22 -5.37 -2.93
N SER A 35 1.03 -6.41 -3.75
CA SER A 35 -0.19 -7.26 -3.72
C SER A 35 -0.47 -7.94 -2.37
N SER A 36 0.55 -7.97 -1.50
CA SER A 36 0.51 -8.38 -0.09
C SER A 36 1.18 -7.33 0.77
N PHE A 37 0.84 -7.30 2.07
CA PHE A 37 1.44 -6.35 3.00
C PHE A 37 2.98 -6.45 3.04
N LYS A 38 3.66 -5.34 2.75
CA LYS A 38 5.10 -5.18 2.91
C LYS A 38 5.42 -4.35 4.13
N LYS A 39 6.29 -4.89 4.99
CA LYS A 39 6.70 -4.25 6.24
C LYS A 39 7.77 -3.20 5.95
N ASN A 40 7.57 -1.98 6.44
CA ASN A 40 8.51 -0.87 6.37
C ASN A 40 8.96 -0.49 4.95
N GLU A 41 8.13 -0.79 3.96
CA GLU A 41 8.36 -0.48 2.56
C GLU A 41 7.14 0.24 2.00
N GLN A 42 7.36 1.25 1.17
CA GLN A 42 6.29 2.00 0.50
C GLN A 42 6.72 2.40 -0.91
N PRO A 43 5.76 2.55 -1.85
CA PRO A 43 6.07 3.03 -3.19
C PRO A 43 6.66 4.45 -3.13
N LYS A 44 7.75 4.69 -3.86
CA LYS A 44 8.57 5.91 -3.73
C LYS A 44 7.85 7.18 -4.19
N ASN A 45 6.95 7.06 -5.16
CA ASN A 45 6.34 8.20 -5.86
C ASN A 45 4.84 8.36 -5.51
N LYS A 46 4.43 7.99 -4.28
CA LYS A 46 3.04 8.07 -3.84
C LYS A 46 2.90 8.97 -2.62
N LYS A 47 1.90 9.84 -2.66
CA LYS A 47 1.49 10.67 -1.53
C LYS A 47 0.40 9.95 -0.75
N PHE A 48 0.72 9.61 0.50
CA PHE A 48 -0.24 9.00 1.42
C PHE A 48 -1.08 10.06 2.12
N ASN A 49 -2.39 9.99 1.93
CA ASN A 49 -3.40 10.81 2.60
C ASN A 49 -3.91 10.08 3.84
N MET A 50 -4.03 10.79 4.95
CA MET A 50 -4.45 10.22 6.23
C MET A 50 -5.94 9.85 6.21
N LEU A 51 -6.26 8.63 6.62
CA LEU A 51 -7.63 8.16 6.84
C LEU A 51 -8.03 8.33 8.30
N SER A 52 -7.19 7.85 9.21
CA SER A 52 -7.42 7.91 10.65
C SER A 52 -6.10 8.06 11.41
N LYS A 53 -6.22 8.61 12.61
CA LYS A 53 -5.15 8.68 13.62
C LYS A 53 -5.78 8.47 14.98
N ASN A 54 -5.36 7.43 15.67
CA ASN A 54 -5.92 6.98 16.94
C ASN A 54 -4.99 7.28 18.13
N SER A 55 -3.73 7.59 17.86
CA SER A 55 -2.72 7.92 18.87
C SER A 55 -1.68 8.90 18.31
N ASP A 56 -1.07 9.67 19.21
CA ASP A 56 0.10 10.53 18.94
C ASP A 56 1.44 9.82 19.15
N GLU A 57 1.42 8.53 19.51
CA GLU A 57 2.62 7.71 19.65
C GLU A 57 3.45 7.66 18.36
N ILE A 58 4.77 7.47 18.52
CA ILE A 58 5.70 7.33 17.39
C ILE A 58 5.53 5.93 16.81
N GLY A 59 5.25 5.86 15.50
CA GLY A 59 5.16 4.59 14.79
C GLY A 59 6.51 3.91 14.65
N GLU A 60 6.62 2.64 15.07
CA GLU A 60 7.83 1.85 14.94
C GLU A 60 7.84 0.98 13.67
N ALA A 61 6.66 0.52 13.25
CA ALA A 61 6.49 -0.28 12.06
C ALA A 61 5.30 0.20 11.23
N PHE A 62 5.36 -0.02 9.92
CA PHE A 62 4.20 0.17 9.05
C PHE A 62 4.12 -0.93 8.01
N TYR A 63 2.92 -1.14 7.48
CA TYR A 63 2.66 -2.13 6.45
C TYR A 63 1.88 -1.48 5.31
N VAL A 64 2.30 -1.75 4.08
CA VAL A 64 1.66 -1.22 2.87
C VAL A 64 1.19 -2.36 1.97
N ILE A 65 -0.03 -2.24 1.47
CA ILE A 65 -0.62 -3.15 0.47
C ILE A 65 -1.24 -2.33 -0.66
N TYR A 66 -1.24 -2.86 -1.87
CA TYR A 66 -2.04 -2.40 -2.99
C TYR A 66 -3.18 -3.39 -3.23
N LYS A 67 -4.41 -2.88 -3.34
CA LYS A 67 -5.59 -3.68 -3.68
C LYS A 67 -6.54 -2.87 -4.56
N GLU A 68 -7.29 -3.62 -5.36
CA GLU A 68 -8.47 -3.14 -6.05
C GLU A 68 -9.69 -3.59 -5.25
N ASN A 69 -10.58 -2.66 -4.93
CA ASN A 69 -11.81 -3.00 -4.22
C ASN A 69 -12.89 -3.57 -5.17
N SER A 70 -14.04 -3.94 -4.60
CA SER A 70 -15.19 -4.44 -5.35
C SER A 70 -15.72 -3.52 -6.47
N LYS A 71 -15.37 -2.23 -6.46
CA LYS A 71 -15.76 -1.23 -7.49
C LYS A 71 -14.71 -1.06 -8.60
N GLY A 72 -13.60 -1.78 -8.54
CA GLY A 72 -12.48 -1.60 -9.48
C GLY A 72 -11.57 -0.43 -9.14
N GLU A 73 -11.67 0.13 -7.93
CA GLU A 73 -10.83 1.25 -7.49
C GLU A 73 -9.56 0.70 -6.83
N GLY A 74 -8.42 0.87 -7.52
CA GLY A 74 -7.11 0.45 -7.05
C GLY A 74 -6.41 1.52 -6.21
N PHE A 75 -5.99 1.19 -4.99
CA PHE A 75 -5.27 2.11 -4.11
C PHE A 75 -4.27 1.37 -3.22
N TYR A 76 -3.27 2.11 -2.74
CA TYR A 76 -2.40 1.65 -1.67
C TYR A 76 -3.04 1.95 -0.32
N PHE A 77 -3.06 0.98 0.58
CA PHE A 77 -3.44 1.15 1.97
C PHE A 77 -2.21 0.97 2.86
N LYS A 78 -2.01 1.89 3.80
CA LYS A 78 -0.93 1.86 4.78
C LYS A 78 -1.48 1.89 6.19
N VAL A 79 -1.00 0.99 7.03
CA VAL A 79 -1.27 0.98 8.48
C VAL A 79 0.04 1.14 9.24
N VAL A 80 0.04 1.99 10.26
CA VAL A 80 1.18 2.28 11.14
C VAL A 80 0.89 1.74 12.53
N PHE A 81 1.90 1.13 13.13
CA PHE A 81 1.85 0.46 14.42
C PHE A 81 2.78 1.12 15.43
N ASP A 82 2.35 1.14 16.70
CA ASP A 82 3.23 1.45 17.83
C ASP A 82 4.16 0.27 18.18
N LYS A 83 4.97 0.46 19.23
CA LYS A 83 5.90 -0.53 19.77
C LYS A 83 5.23 -1.79 20.33
N ASP A 84 3.95 -1.70 20.69
CA ASP A 84 3.16 -2.79 21.27
C ASP A 84 2.30 -3.49 20.18
N GLU A 85 2.61 -3.25 18.89
CA GLU A 85 1.89 -3.76 17.72
C GLU A 85 0.41 -3.33 17.65
N LYS A 86 0.05 -2.16 18.18
CA LYS A 86 -1.30 -1.61 18.02
C LYS A 86 -1.36 -0.63 16.84
N PRO A 87 -2.43 -0.67 16.02
CA PRO A 87 -2.58 0.25 14.91
C PRO A 87 -2.90 1.67 15.41
N ILE A 88 -2.04 2.63 15.07
CA ILE A 88 -2.13 4.03 15.54
C ILE A 88 -2.54 5.02 14.45
N ALA A 89 -2.31 4.70 13.18
CA ALA A 89 -2.72 5.55 12.07
C ALA A 89 -2.88 4.74 10.78
N THR A 90 -3.73 5.22 9.88
CA THR A 90 -3.88 4.64 8.55
C THR A 90 -3.97 5.69 7.46
N TYR A 91 -3.58 5.28 6.27
CA TYR A 91 -3.45 6.14 5.12
C TYR A 91 -3.84 5.41 3.84
N TYR A 92 -4.20 6.18 2.82
CA TYR A 92 -4.36 5.69 1.46
C TYR A 92 -3.53 6.50 0.47
N ALA A 93 -3.11 5.90 -0.64
CA ALA A 93 -2.53 6.61 -1.76
C ALA A 93 -3.12 6.10 -3.08
N ILE A 94 -3.35 7.02 -4.02
CA ILE A 94 -3.91 6.72 -5.34
C ILE A 94 -2.84 6.85 -6.42
N GLU A 95 -3.04 6.19 -7.55
CA GLU A 95 -2.16 6.33 -8.72
C GLU A 95 -2.66 7.41 -9.67
N ASP A 96 -3.84 7.22 -10.27
CA ASP A 96 -4.26 8.05 -11.43
C ASP A 96 -5.71 8.53 -11.35
N LYS A 97 -6.59 7.84 -10.61
CA LYS A 97 -8.02 8.17 -10.49
C LYS A 97 -8.38 8.47 -9.05
N GLU A 98 -9.26 9.45 -8.87
CA GLU A 98 -9.86 9.77 -7.59
C GLU A 98 -10.68 8.56 -7.11
N ILE A 99 -10.48 8.15 -5.86
CA ILE A 99 -11.34 7.14 -5.23
C ILE A 99 -12.63 7.81 -4.77
N SER A 100 -13.76 7.11 -4.89
CA SER A 100 -15.04 7.68 -4.46
C SER A 100 -15.05 8.00 -2.96
N GLU A 101 -15.79 9.06 -2.60
CA GLU A 101 -15.99 9.43 -1.19
C GLU A 101 -16.57 8.26 -0.37
N SER A 102 -17.40 7.42 -1.00
CA SER A 102 -17.96 6.21 -0.39
C SER A 102 -16.89 5.21 0.04
N THR A 103 -15.85 5.04 -0.77
CA THR A 103 -14.72 4.13 -0.46
C THR A 103 -13.87 4.72 0.64
N ILE A 104 -13.63 6.03 0.65
CA ILE A 104 -12.95 6.70 1.78
C ILE A 104 -13.74 6.52 3.08
N ALA A 105 -15.06 6.69 3.05
CA ALA A 105 -15.92 6.50 4.22
C ALA A 105 -15.87 5.06 4.73
N ASN A 106 -15.94 4.07 3.83
CA ASN A 106 -15.83 2.65 4.18
C ASN A 106 -14.46 2.32 4.77
N LEU A 107 -13.37 2.81 4.18
CA LEU A 107 -12.01 2.62 4.69
C LEU A 107 -11.82 3.20 6.10
N LYS A 108 -12.43 4.36 6.39
CA LYS A 108 -12.43 4.94 7.73
C LYS A 108 -13.19 4.07 8.73
N ALA A 109 -14.30 3.46 8.31
CA ALA A 109 -15.10 2.57 9.16
C ALA A 109 -14.37 1.25 9.51
N LEU A 110 -13.45 0.77 8.67
CA LEU A 110 -12.70 -0.49 8.90
C LEU A 110 -11.95 -0.52 10.24
N LEU A 111 -11.50 0.63 10.73
CA LEU A 111 -10.68 0.71 11.95
C LEU A 111 -11.49 1.03 13.20
N ASN A 112 -12.67 1.62 13.02
CA ASN A 112 -13.55 1.98 14.11
C ASN A 112 -14.50 0.83 14.50
N GLY A 113 -14.47 -0.27 13.73
CA GLY A 113 -15.46 -1.34 13.84
C GLY A 113 -16.83 -0.89 13.31
N PRO A 114 -17.81 -1.81 13.22
CA PRO A 114 -19.11 -1.48 12.64
C PRO A 114 -19.87 -0.48 13.52
N GLU A 115 -19.90 0.79 13.14
CA GLU A 115 -20.90 1.74 13.63
C GLU A 115 -22.20 1.54 12.85
N LYS A 116 -23.05 0.68 13.41
CA LYS A 116 -24.44 0.39 13.00
C LYS A 116 -24.61 -0.37 11.69
N THR A 117 -25.43 -1.41 11.81
CA THR A 117 -25.97 -2.23 10.72
C THR A 117 -26.86 -1.37 9.83
N VAL A 118 -26.43 -1.11 8.60
CA VAL A 118 -27.30 -0.59 7.54
C VAL A 118 -27.93 -1.79 6.83
N GLU A 119 -29.24 -1.93 6.96
CA GLU A 119 -30.03 -2.90 6.18
C GLU A 119 -30.02 -2.50 4.70
N SER A 120 -29.36 -3.31 3.88
CA SER A 120 -29.35 -3.22 2.43
C SER A 120 -29.54 -4.62 1.85
N LEU A 121 -30.26 -4.72 0.72
CA LEU A 121 -30.47 -5.96 -0.04
C LEU A 121 -29.24 -6.39 -0.86
N ALA A 122 -28.17 -5.60 -0.86
CA ALA A 122 -26.85 -5.97 -1.37
C ALA A 122 -25.95 -6.47 -0.23
N GLU A 123 -24.97 -7.33 -0.53
CA GLU A 123 -24.00 -7.84 0.46
C GLU A 123 -23.38 -6.65 1.23
N THR A 124 -23.61 -6.59 2.54
CA THR A 124 -23.10 -5.48 3.35
C THR A 124 -21.57 -5.57 3.45
N PRO A 125 -20.85 -4.45 3.65
CA PRO A 125 -19.39 -4.50 3.87
C PRO A 125 -19.01 -5.49 4.97
N THR A 126 -19.81 -5.60 6.03
CA THR A 126 -19.61 -6.57 7.12
C THR A 126 -19.77 -8.03 6.66
N GLN A 127 -20.75 -8.33 5.80
CA GLN A 127 -20.92 -9.67 5.23
C GLN A 127 -19.73 -10.03 4.32
N CYS A 128 -19.30 -9.11 3.46
CA CYS A 128 -18.13 -9.27 2.60
C CYS A 128 -16.87 -9.56 3.44
N VAL A 129 -16.61 -8.76 4.47
CA VAL A 129 -15.45 -8.93 5.36
C VAL A 129 -15.50 -10.27 6.10
N THR A 130 -16.67 -10.66 6.60
CA THR A 130 -16.84 -11.95 7.31
C THR A 130 -16.57 -13.13 6.39
N LYS A 131 -17.07 -13.08 5.15
CA LYS A 131 -16.84 -14.10 4.13
C LYS A 131 -15.36 -14.16 3.74
N CYS A 132 -14.72 -13.01 3.57
CA CYS A 132 -13.30 -12.91 3.30
C CYS A 132 -12.46 -13.50 4.46
N HIS A 133 -12.77 -13.17 5.72
CA HIS A 133 -12.08 -13.74 6.89
C HIS A 133 -12.08 -15.26 6.90
N ARG A 134 -13.25 -15.87 6.61
CA ARG A 134 -13.38 -17.33 6.52
C ARG A 134 -12.58 -17.90 5.35
N THR A 135 -12.66 -17.25 4.20
CA THR A 135 -11.99 -17.72 2.97
C THR A 135 -10.47 -17.66 3.11
N LYS A 136 -9.93 -16.63 3.76
CA LYS A 136 -8.49 -16.43 3.96
C LYS A 136 -7.95 -17.05 5.26
N GLY A 137 -8.82 -17.66 6.08
CA GLY A 137 -8.45 -18.22 7.39
C GLY A 137 -7.80 -17.16 8.30
N CYS A 138 -8.39 -15.95 8.37
CA CYS A 138 -7.74 -14.84 9.09
C CYS A 138 -7.57 -15.12 10.58
N TYR A 139 -8.49 -15.86 11.20
CA TYR A 139 -8.40 -16.25 12.61
C TYR A 139 -7.43 -17.43 12.85
N ASP A 140 -7.00 -18.11 11.79
CA ASP A 140 -6.04 -19.23 11.85
C ASP A 140 -4.59 -18.74 11.71
N LYS A 141 -4.37 -17.42 11.58
CA LYS A 141 -3.02 -16.85 11.47
C LYS A 141 -2.25 -17.05 12.79
N PRO A 142 -0.95 -17.37 12.73
CA PRO A 142 -0.17 -17.78 13.89
C PRO A 142 0.15 -16.63 14.86
N THR A 143 -0.07 -15.38 14.47
CA THR A 143 0.25 -14.19 15.27
C THR A 143 -0.91 -13.21 15.26
N THR A 144 -1.07 -12.45 16.35
CA THR A 144 -2.08 -11.39 16.47
C THR A 144 -1.97 -10.37 15.34
N SER A 145 -0.75 -9.94 15.02
CA SER A 145 -0.48 -9.06 13.88
C SER A 145 -0.85 -9.70 12.54
N GLY A 146 -0.66 -11.01 12.38
CA GLY A 146 -1.11 -11.75 11.19
C GLY A 146 -2.63 -11.78 11.06
N VAL A 147 -3.36 -11.99 12.16
CA VAL A 147 -4.83 -11.93 12.20
C VAL A 147 -5.30 -10.53 11.79
N LEU A 148 -4.71 -9.49 12.38
CA LEU A 148 -5.06 -8.09 12.12
C LEU A 148 -4.78 -7.67 10.68
N LEU A 149 -3.59 -7.96 10.14
CA LEU A 149 -3.26 -7.65 8.75
C LEU A 149 -4.18 -8.39 7.77
N CYS A 150 -4.51 -9.65 8.03
CA CYS A 150 -5.48 -10.38 7.22
C CYS A 150 -6.86 -9.73 7.27
N SER A 151 -7.30 -9.29 8.46
CA SER A 151 -8.57 -8.60 8.64
C SER A 151 -8.61 -7.26 7.90
N LEU A 152 -7.53 -6.48 7.96
CA LEU A 152 -7.38 -5.22 7.24
C LEU A 152 -7.38 -5.42 5.72
N GLU A 153 -6.71 -6.47 5.22
CA GLU A 153 -6.76 -6.83 3.80
C GLU A 153 -8.18 -7.10 3.34
N CYS A 154 -8.95 -7.88 4.10
CA CYS A 154 -10.36 -8.13 3.81
C CYS A 154 -11.20 -6.86 3.87
N GLY A 155 -10.94 -5.99 4.85
CA GLY A 155 -11.57 -4.69 4.94
C GLY A 155 -11.35 -3.85 3.68
N VAL A 156 -10.11 -3.77 3.22
CA VAL A 156 -9.71 -3.00 2.04
C VAL A 156 -10.36 -3.55 0.77
N GLU A 157 -10.40 -4.87 0.59
CA GLU A 157 -11.05 -5.50 -0.59
C GLU A 157 -12.57 -5.24 -0.64
N CYS A 158 -13.20 -5.10 0.53
CA CYS A 158 -14.64 -4.92 0.69
C CYS A 158 -15.10 -3.45 0.77
N ALA A 159 -14.20 -2.47 0.78
CA ALA A 159 -14.50 -1.03 0.88
C ALA A 159 -15.05 -0.43 -0.42
#